data_AF-A0A4Y7ICV4-F1
#
_entry.id   AF-A0A4Y7ICV4-F1
#
_cell.length_a   1.000
_cell.length_b   1.000
_cell.length_c   1.000
_cell.angle_alpha   90.00
_cell.angle_beta   90.00
_cell.angle_gamma   90.00
#
_symmetry.space_group_name_H-M   'P 1'
#
loop_
_entity.id
_entity.type
_entity.pdbx_description
1 polymer ?
#
loop_
_entity_poly.entity_id
_entity_poly.type
_entity_poly.pdbx_seq_one_letter_code
_entity_poly.pdbx_strand_id
1 'polypeptide(L)'
;MLPMVTGFINYGQQTVRASRYIGQSFMITLSHTNRLPVTIQYPYEKLITSERFRGRIHFEFDKCIDCEVCVRVCPIDLPIVDWKLETDIRKKRLLNYSIDFGICIFCGNCVDNWNYTIRTIIILLKKKATGKLLDSRTITDY
;
A
#
# COMPACT_ATOMS: atom_id res chain seq x y z
N MET A 1 -69.02 -5.04 -3.42
CA MET A 1 -68.42 -3.91 -4.17
C MET A 1 -67.43 -3.09 -3.33
N LEU A 2 -67.61 -2.96 -2.01
CA LEU A 2 -66.72 -2.21 -1.09
C LEU A 2 -65.27 -2.75 -0.91
N PRO A 3 -64.96 -4.07 -0.86
CA PRO A 3 -63.60 -4.54 -0.56
C PRO A 3 -62.61 -4.34 -1.71
N MET A 4 -63.11 -4.22 -2.95
CA MET A 4 -62.28 -3.93 -4.12
C MET A 4 -61.77 -2.48 -4.09
N VAL A 5 -62.64 -1.55 -3.68
CA VAL A 5 -62.32 -0.11 -3.59
C VAL A 5 -61.28 0.17 -2.49
N THR A 6 -61.38 -0.48 -1.34
CA THR A 6 -60.38 -0.33 -0.26
C THR A 6 -59.02 -0.89 -0.66
N GLY A 7 -58.98 -1.99 -1.43
CA GLY A 7 -57.75 -2.54 -2.01
C GLY A 7 -57.04 -1.56 -2.94
N PHE A 8 -57.79 -0.92 -3.85
CA PHE A 8 -57.25 0.11 -4.75
C PHE A 8 -56.72 1.34 -4.00
N ILE A 9 -57.42 1.80 -2.96
CA ILE A 9 -56.97 2.92 -2.13
C ILE A 9 -55.67 2.57 -1.39
N ASN A 10 -55.58 1.37 -0.82
CA ASN A 10 -54.39 0.91 -0.12
C ASN A 10 -53.18 0.76 -1.05
N TYR A 11 -53.38 0.23 -2.27
CA TYR A 11 -52.35 0.15 -3.29
C TYR A 11 -51.86 1.53 -3.72
N GLY A 12 -52.79 2.47 -3.98
CA GLY A 12 -52.44 3.86 -4.31
C GLY A 12 -51.62 4.55 -3.20
N GLN A 13 -51.99 4.33 -1.93
CA GLN A 13 -51.20 4.82 -0.79
C GLN A 13 -49.79 4.22 -0.74
N GLN A 14 -49.63 2.94 -1.06
CA GLN A 14 -48.32 2.29 -1.15
C GLN A 14 -47.46 2.87 -2.28
N THR A 15 -48.03 3.07 -3.47
CA THR A 15 -47.33 3.67 -4.62
C THR A 15 -46.86 5.09 -4.32
N VAL A 16 -47.69 5.91 -3.65
CA VAL A 16 -47.30 7.27 -3.25
C VAL A 16 -46.16 7.23 -2.23
N ARG A 17 -46.19 6.32 -1.25
CA ARG A 17 -45.08 6.16 -0.29
C ARG A 17 -43.78 5.76 -1.00
N ALA A 18 -43.85 4.78 -1.91
CA ALA A 18 -42.69 4.35 -2.70
C ALA A 18 -42.12 5.49 -3.55
N SER A 19 -42.96 6.26 -4.24
CA SER A 19 -42.53 7.39 -5.06
C SER A 19 -41.83 8.49 -4.25
N ARG A 20 -42.29 8.76 -3.01
CA ARG A 20 -41.64 9.72 -2.11
C ARG A 20 -40.23 9.28 -1.73
N TYR A 21 -40.03 8.00 -1.43
CA TYR A 21 -38.69 7.48 -1.12
C TYR A 21 -37.76 7.58 -2.33
N ILE A 22 -38.24 7.24 -3.53
CA ILE A 22 -37.47 7.38 -4.77
C ILE A 22 -37.09 8.84 -5.02
N GLY A 23 -38.04 9.77 -4.83
CA GLY A 23 -37.79 11.20 -4.98
C GLY A 23 -36.76 11.73 -3.98
N GLN A 24 -36.81 11.29 -2.72
CA GLN A 24 -35.79 11.63 -1.71
C GLN A 24 -34.41 11.12 -2.12
N SER A 25 -34.31 9.88 -2.62
CA SER A 25 -33.04 9.33 -3.10
C SER A 25 -32.48 10.11 -4.29
N PHE A 26 -33.33 10.48 -5.26
CA PHE A 26 -32.90 11.25 -6.42
C PHE A 26 -32.42 12.65 -6.03
N MET A 27 -33.08 13.30 -5.07
CA MET A 27 -32.68 14.59 -4.53
C MET A 27 -31.26 14.53 -3.92
N ILE A 28 -30.97 13.48 -3.17
CA ILE A 28 -29.64 13.26 -2.57
C ILE A 28 -28.60 13.05 -3.67
N THR A 29 -28.86 12.20 -4.65
CA THR A 29 -27.95 11.96 -5.79
C THR A 29 -27.67 13.24 -6.58
N LEU A 30 -28.70 14.04 -6.84
CA LEU A 30 -28.53 15.32 -7.53
C LEU A 30 -27.65 16.29 -6.72
N SER A 31 -27.78 16.30 -5.39
CA SER A 31 -26.92 17.11 -4.50
C SER A 31 -25.43 16.76 -4.57
N HIS A 32 -25.07 15.52 -4.97
CA HIS A 32 -23.69 15.11 -5.16
C HIS A 32 -23.06 15.67 -6.45
N THR A 33 -23.86 16.03 -7.45
CA THR A 33 -23.35 16.59 -8.73
C THR A 33 -22.72 17.97 -8.54
N ASN A 34 -23.18 18.72 -7.53
CA ASN A 34 -22.64 20.05 -7.20
C ASN A 34 -21.36 20.00 -6.33
N ARG A 35 -20.84 18.81 -5.99
CA ARG A 35 -19.60 18.66 -5.22
C ARG A 35 -18.42 18.48 -6.17
N LEU A 36 -17.28 19.07 -5.81
CA LEU A 36 -16.03 18.85 -6.55
C LEU A 36 -15.57 17.38 -6.41
N PRO A 37 -14.97 16.78 -7.46
CA PRO A 37 -14.47 15.42 -7.39
C PRO A 37 -13.27 15.33 -6.44
N VAL A 38 -13.28 14.32 -5.57
CA VAL A 38 -12.16 13.99 -4.65
C VAL A 38 -11.06 13.15 -5.34
N THR A 39 -11.26 12.77 -6.60
CA THR A 39 -10.38 11.89 -7.36
C THR A 39 -9.06 12.57 -7.70
N ILE A 40 -7.97 11.81 -7.63
CA ILE A 40 -6.62 12.27 -8.02
C ILE A 40 -6.27 11.62 -9.36
N GLN A 41 -5.77 12.42 -10.31
CA GLN A 41 -5.52 11.95 -11.67
C GLN A 41 -4.18 11.23 -11.81
N TYR A 42 -4.15 9.94 -11.50
CA TYR A 42 -3.01 9.10 -11.84
C TYR A 42 -2.92 8.93 -13.37
N PRO A 43 -1.73 9.01 -14.01
CA PRO A 43 -0.37 9.09 -13.46
C PRO A 43 0.21 10.51 -13.30
N TYR A 44 -0.53 11.55 -13.71
CA TYR A 44 -0.07 12.93 -13.74
C TYR A 44 0.13 13.49 -12.33
N GLU A 45 -0.89 13.30 -11.48
CA GLU A 45 -0.90 13.67 -10.07
C GLU A 45 -0.67 12.42 -9.21
N LYS A 46 0.26 12.50 -8.25
CA LYS A 46 0.56 11.42 -7.31
C LYS A 46 0.27 11.88 -5.88
N LEU A 47 -0.32 11.00 -5.09
CA LEU A 47 -0.59 11.25 -3.68
C LEU A 47 0.73 11.31 -2.90
N ILE A 48 0.82 12.26 -1.97
CA ILE A 48 1.95 12.34 -1.05
C ILE A 48 1.77 11.23 0.00
N THR A 49 2.66 10.23 0.00
CA THR A 49 2.64 9.19 1.02
C THR A 49 3.10 9.71 2.38
N SER A 50 2.58 9.11 3.44
CA SER A 50 3.02 9.37 4.81
C SER A 50 4.50 9.02 5.00
N GLU A 51 5.13 9.65 6.00
CA GLU A 51 6.56 9.41 6.29
C GLU A 51 6.86 7.97 6.72
N ARG A 52 5.85 7.26 7.25
CA ARG A 52 5.94 5.86 7.69
C ARG A 52 5.35 4.88 6.67
N PHE A 53 5.14 5.30 5.43
CA PHE A 53 4.67 4.41 4.39
C PHE A 53 5.68 3.28 4.16
N ARG A 54 5.21 2.03 4.22
CA ARG A 54 6.03 0.85 4.00
C ARG A 54 5.98 0.51 2.51
N GLY A 55 7.07 0.81 1.80
CA GLY A 55 7.24 0.51 0.39
C GLY A 55 8.29 -0.57 0.15
N ARG A 56 8.92 -0.55 -1.03
CA ARG A 56 10.06 -1.43 -1.33
C ARG A 56 11.19 -1.20 -0.33
N ILE A 57 11.77 -2.30 0.12
CA ILE A 57 12.90 -2.30 1.06
C ILE A 57 14.16 -1.95 0.27
N HIS A 58 14.94 -0.99 0.78
CA HIS A 58 16.26 -0.66 0.23
C HIS A 58 17.33 -1.37 1.05
N PHE A 59 18.20 -2.11 0.38
CA PHE A 59 19.28 -2.86 1.02
C PHE A 59 20.65 -2.28 0.64
N GLU A 60 21.52 -2.12 1.63
CA GLU A 60 22.90 -1.64 1.44
C GLU A 60 23.86 -2.78 1.79
N PHE A 61 24.52 -3.34 0.78
CA PHE A 61 25.40 -4.51 0.92
C PHE A 61 26.54 -4.28 1.91
N ASP A 62 27.16 -3.09 1.90
CA ASP A 62 28.35 -2.77 2.70
C ASP A 62 28.09 -2.74 4.21
N LYS A 63 26.84 -2.69 4.64
CA LYS A 63 26.45 -2.53 6.04
C LYS A 63 25.89 -3.81 6.67
N CYS A 64 25.63 -4.83 5.87
CA CYS A 64 25.18 -6.12 6.38
C CYS A 64 26.32 -6.85 7.09
N ILE A 65 26.01 -7.48 8.23
CA ILE A 65 26.95 -8.27 9.05
C ILE A 65 26.54 -9.75 9.18
N ASP A 66 25.57 -10.19 8.37
CA ASP A 66 25.09 -11.59 8.33
C ASP A 66 24.58 -12.11 9.67
N CYS A 67 23.72 -11.29 10.32
CA CYS A 67 23.09 -11.63 11.60
C CYS A 67 21.83 -12.51 11.45
N GLU A 68 21.34 -12.73 10.23
CA GLU A 68 20.16 -13.54 9.91
C GLU A 68 18.88 -13.14 10.67
N VAL A 69 18.83 -11.92 11.20
CA VAL A 69 17.66 -11.42 11.93
C VAL A 69 16.50 -11.19 10.96
N CYS A 70 16.78 -10.73 9.75
CA CYS A 70 15.78 -10.48 8.71
C CYS A 70 15.01 -11.75 8.33
N VAL A 71 15.67 -12.91 8.29
CA VAL A 71 15.05 -14.21 8.00
C VAL A 71 14.15 -14.61 9.16
N ARG A 72 14.71 -14.68 10.37
CA ARG A 72 14.01 -15.13 11.59
C ARG A 72 12.78 -14.31 11.97
N VAL A 73 12.77 -13.03 11.61
CA VAL A 73 11.67 -12.11 11.92
C VAL A 73 10.62 -12.09 10.80
N CYS A 74 10.95 -12.58 9.62
CA CYS A 74 10.04 -12.63 8.50
C CYS A 74 8.95 -13.69 8.77
N PRO A 75 7.65 -13.36 8.62
CA PRO A 75 6.59 -14.35 8.84
C PRO A 75 6.56 -15.50 7.82
N ILE A 76 7.31 -15.35 6.73
CA ILE A 76 7.37 -16.27 5.59
C ILE A 76 8.82 -16.66 5.23
N ASP A 77 9.80 -16.33 6.08
CA ASP A 77 11.23 -16.63 5.88
C ASP A 77 11.77 -16.26 4.48
N LEU A 78 11.38 -15.08 3.98
CA LEU A 78 11.58 -14.70 2.58
C LEU A 78 13.00 -14.24 2.18
N PRO A 79 13.75 -13.45 2.97
CA PRO A 79 15.05 -12.98 2.50
C PRO A 79 16.04 -14.14 2.44
N ILE A 80 16.63 -14.37 1.27
CA ILE A 80 17.67 -15.38 1.08
C ILE A 80 19.01 -14.72 1.34
N VAL A 81 19.77 -15.28 2.29
CA VAL A 81 21.05 -14.73 2.75
C VAL A 81 22.12 -15.81 2.65
N ASP A 82 23.07 -15.62 1.74
CA ASP A 82 24.23 -16.51 1.61
C ASP A 82 25.46 -15.81 2.16
N TRP A 83 26.15 -16.45 3.10
CA TRP A 83 27.39 -15.94 3.69
C TRP A 83 28.46 -17.01 3.75
N LYS A 84 29.72 -16.58 3.72
CA LYS A 84 30.89 -17.43 3.91
C LYS A 84 31.67 -16.98 5.14
N LEU A 85 32.09 -17.92 5.96
CA LEU A 85 33.01 -17.64 7.05
C LEU A 85 34.42 -17.49 6.49
N GLU A 86 35.01 -16.31 6.66
CA GLU A 86 36.41 -16.10 6.36
C GLU A 86 37.23 -16.46 7.59
N THR A 87 37.98 -17.57 7.49
CA THR A 87 38.74 -18.16 8.62
C THR A 87 39.83 -17.23 9.15
N ASP A 88 40.40 -16.40 8.29
CA ASP A 88 41.55 -15.55 8.60
C ASP A 88 41.18 -14.41 9.55
N ILE A 89 39.99 -13.81 9.35
CA ILE A 89 39.52 -12.64 10.10
C ILE A 89 38.40 -13.01 11.09
N ARG A 90 37.95 -14.28 11.08
CA ARG A 90 36.78 -14.77 11.85
C ARG A 90 35.54 -13.90 11.66
N LYS A 91 35.37 -13.35 10.45
CA LYS A 91 34.21 -12.55 10.07
C LYS A 91 33.39 -13.29 9.02
N LYS A 92 32.07 -13.15 9.11
CA LYS A 92 31.16 -13.56 8.04
C LYS A 92 31.23 -12.51 6.94
N ARG A 93 31.35 -12.98 5.71
CA ARG A 93 31.26 -12.16 4.50
C ARG A 93 29.99 -12.55 3.75
N LEU A 94 29.12 -11.57 3.52
CA LEU A 94 27.93 -11.72 2.70
C LEU A 94 28.35 -11.99 1.26
N LEU A 95 27.78 -13.03 0.65
CA LEU A 95 27.96 -13.35 -0.76
C LEU A 95 26.79 -12.82 -1.58
N ASN A 96 25.58 -13.14 -1.14
CA ASN A 96 24.35 -12.83 -1.86
C ASN A 96 23.23 -12.50 -0.88
N TYR A 97 22.41 -11.53 -1.27
CA TYR A 97 21.20 -11.13 -0.56
C TYR A 97 20.11 -10.82 -1.56
N SER A 98 19.01 -11.56 -1.51
CA SER A 98 17.87 -11.36 -2.39
C SER A 98 16.55 -11.40 -1.64
N ILE A 99 15.60 -10.57 -2.09
CA ILE A 99 14.22 -10.52 -1.58
C ILE A 99 13.28 -10.57 -2.78
N ASP A 100 12.36 -11.54 -2.80
CA ASP A 100 11.33 -11.60 -3.83
C ASP A 100 10.15 -10.70 -3.49
N PHE A 101 10.07 -9.54 -4.14
CA PHE A 101 8.98 -8.58 -3.92
C PHE A 101 7.59 -9.08 -4.36
N GLY A 102 7.51 -10.17 -5.12
CA GLY A 102 6.25 -10.83 -5.45
C GLY A 102 5.61 -11.58 -4.28
N ILE A 103 6.42 -12.04 -3.32
CA ILE A 103 5.95 -12.78 -2.13
C ILE A 103 5.95 -11.86 -0.89
N CYS A 104 6.79 -10.83 -0.88
CA CYS A 104 6.92 -9.91 0.24
C CYS A 104 5.60 -9.18 0.55
N ILE A 105 5.13 -9.28 1.80
CA ILE A 105 3.91 -8.61 2.27
C ILE A 105 4.13 -7.17 2.78
N PHE A 106 5.36 -6.64 2.68
CA PHE A 106 5.74 -5.30 3.12
C PHE A 106 5.38 -4.96 4.58
N CYS A 107 5.47 -5.96 5.50
CA CYS A 107 5.20 -5.74 6.93
C CYS A 107 6.22 -4.82 7.62
N GLY A 108 7.46 -4.77 7.12
CA GLY A 108 8.53 -3.92 7.64
C GLY A 108 9.22 -4.45 8.91
N ASN A 109 8.90 -5.65 9.38
CA ASN A 109 9.52 -6.22 10.59
C ASN A 109 11.05 -6.38 10.44
N CYS A 110 11.52 -6.69 9.24
CA CYS A 110 12.95 -6.80 8.92
C CYS A 110 13.69 -5.45 9.02
N VAL A 111 12.98 -4.33 8.93
CA VAL A 111 13.53 -2.98 9.09
C VAL A 111 13.48 -2.56 10.55
N ASP A 112 12.34 -2.81 11.21
CA ASP A 112 12.10 -2.36 12.58
C ASP A 112 13.00 -3.07 13.61
N ASN A 113 13.30 -4.35 13.39
CA ASN A 113 14.13 -5.15 14.30
C ASN A 113 15.63 -5.12 13.98
N TRP A 114 16.06 -4.34 12.98
CA TRP A 114 17.45 -4.27 12.55
C TRP A 114 18.16 -3.07 13.16
N ASN A 115 19.06 -3.31 14.12
CA ASN A 115 19.71 -2.25 14.88
C ASN A 115 20.73 -1.41 14.09
N TYR A 116 21.29 -1.91 12.97
CA TYR A 116 22.28 -1.15 12.19
C TYR A 116 22.09 -1.34 10.67
N THR A 117 21.22 -0.52 10.11
CA THR A 117 21.12 -0.17 8.67
C THR A 117 20.36 -1.10 7.72
N ILE A 118 19.04 -1.16 7.91
CA ILE A 118 18.11 -1.13 6.78
C ILE A 118 17.24 0.09 7.03
N ARG A 119 17.46 1.20 6.31
CA ARG A 119 16.48 2.29 6.32
C ARG A 119 15.35 1.87 5.37
N THR A 120 14.10 1.97 5.81
CA THR A 120 12.97 2.10 4.87
C THR A 120 13.12 3.45 4.18
N ILE A 121 13.97 3.53 3.15
CA ILE A 121 14.00 4.72 2.32
C ILE A 121 12.84 4.59 1.33
N ILE A 122 11.79 5.38 1.55
CA ILE A 122 10.76 5.66 0.53
C ILE A 122 11.46 6.44 -0.60
N ILE A 123 12.21 5.77 -1.48
CA ILE A 123 12.98 6.43 -2.56
C ILE A 123 12.10 6.90 -3.73
N LEU A 124 10.81 6.54 -3.78
CA LEU A 124 10.00 6.87 -4.96
C LEU A 124 9.08 8.10 -4.83
N LEU A 125 8.81 8.62 -3.62
CA LEU A 125 7.84 9.72 -3.47
C LEU A 125 8.41 11.03 -2.90
N LYS A 126 9.41 11.02 -2.01
CA LYS A 126 10.05 12.28 -1.57
C LYS A 126 10.91 12.95 -2.67
N LYS A 127 11.35 12.21 -3.70
CA LYS A 127 12.17 12.76 -4.80
C LYS A 127 11.41 13.63 -5.81
N LYS A 128 10.10 13.42 -6.03
CA LYS A 128 9.33 14.27 -6.96
C LYS A 128 9.21 15.72 -6.47
N ALA A 129 9.39 15.97 -5.16
CA ALA A 129 9.40 17.31 -4.57
C ALA A 129 10.77 18.02 -4.61
N THR A 130 11.88 17.31 -4.89
CA THR A 130 13.24 17.85 -4.67
C THR A 130 14.15 17.85 -5.91
N GLY A 131 13.66 17.42 -7.08
CA GLY A 131 14.32 17.67 -8.38
C GLY A 131 15.71 17.05 -8.59
N LYS A 132 16.24 16.24 -7.66
CA LYS A 132 17.55 15.58 -7.79
C LYS A 132 17.38 14.10 -8.12
N LEU A 133 17.76 13.74 -9.35
CA LEU A 133 18.04 12.37 -9.77
C LEU A 133 19.21 11.84 -8.93
N LEU A 134 18.93 10.88 -8.04
CA LEU A 134 19.96 10.02 -7.47
C LEU A 134 19.78 8.63 -8.06
N ASP A 135 20.82 8.26 -8.80
CA ASP A 135 21.24 7.01 -9.42
C ASP A 135 20.16 6.02 -9.89
N SER A 136 20.12 5.84 -11.21
CA SER A 136 19.29 4.90 -11.97
C SER A 136 19.50 3.42 -11.60
N ARG A 137 20.45 3.11 -10.71
CA ARG A 137 20.71 1.75 -10.20
C ARG A 137 19.73 1.27 -9.12
N THR A 138 18.81 2.13 -8.66
CA THR A 138 17.71 1.74 -7.73
C THR A 138 16.36 1.56 -8.43
N ILE A 139 16.35 1.69 -9.77
CA ILE A 139 15.13 1.72 -10.62
C ILE A 139 15.03 0.46 -11.50
N THR A 140 16.10 -0.30 -11.67
CA THR A 140 16.07 -1.68 -12.19
C THR A 140 15.62 -2.57 -11.02
N ASP A 141 14.54 -3.35 -11.06
CA ASP A 141 14.03 -4.13 -12.18
C ASP A 141 12.50 -4.31 -12.10
N TYR A 142 11.94 -4.62 -13.27
CA TYR A 142 10.69 -5.36 -13.42
C TYR A 142 10.79 -6.72 -12.73
#